data_AF-A0A816Z3F8-F1
#
_entry.id   AF-A0A816Z3F8-F1
#
_cell.length_a   1.000
_cell.length_b   1.000
_cell.length_c   1.000
_cell.angle_alpha   90.00
_cell.angle_beta   90.00
_cell.angle_gamma   90.00
#
_symmetry.space_group_name_H-M   'P 1'
#
loop_
_entity.id
_entity.type
_entity.pdbx_description
1 polymer ?
#
loop_
_entity_poly.entity_id
_entity_poly.type
_entity_poly.pdbx_seq_one_letter_code
_entity_poly.pdbx_strand_id
1 'polypeptide(L)'
;RPFEIASGVGFKQFIQMIYNAGRLSLNSRSIEISVFLPHPTPVSRKVDEIPYDFFNRNLDIHFCSVTICAIDSDFYLNSFCLCCKPYTLENQTTPNVRTFVDELLLEYGLSLNTNSLIVRDNEPKMIAALRGANRVGCSDHYNNKILEHSFTVSKSRCVEVVEAFDIIKNIVASFRRSHRQ
;
A
#
# COMPACT_ATOMS: atom_id res chain seq x y z
N ARG A 1 17.44 9.09 -6.78
CA ARG A 1 17.11 7.91 -5.96
C ARG A 1 16.87 8.42 -4.54
N PRO A 2 15.76 8.04 -3.86
CA PRO A 2 15.53 8.44 -2.47
C PRO A 2 16.72 8.07 -1.59
N PHE A 3 17.06 8.92 -0.62
CA PHE A 3 18.23 8.71 0.26
C PHE A 3 18.10 7.42 1.09
N GLU A 4 16.86 7.00 1.35
CA GLU A 4 16.46 5.83 2.11
C GLU A 4 16.95 4.52 1.47
N ILE A 5 17.22 4.51 0.15
CA ILE A 5 17.72 3.31 -0.55
C ILE A 5 19.02 2.80 0.06
N ALA A 6 19.91 3.71 0.48
CA ALA A 6 21.18 3.32 1.11
C ALA A 6 20.99 2.60 2.46
N SER A 7 19.84 2.80 3.11
CA SER A 7 19.52 2.19 4.40
C SER A 7 18.86 0.81 4.29
N GLY A 8 18.31 0.47 3.11
CA GLY A 8 17.54 -0.75 2.89
C GLY A 8 18.35 -2.03 3.07
N VAL A 9 17.78 -3.02 3.77
CA VAL A 9 18.44 -4.31 4.03
C VAL A 9 18.82 -5.02 2.74
N GLY A 10 17.92 -5.06 1.75
CA GLY A 10 18.21 -5.67 0.44
C GLY A 10 19.36 -4.99 -0.31
N PHE A 11 19.46 -3.66 -0.21
CA PHE A 11 20.59 -2.92 -0.80
C PHE A 11 21.90 -3.25 -0.08
N LYS A 12 21.90 -3.30 1.26
CA LYS A 12 23.09 -3.69 2.05
C LYS A 12 23.55 -5.11 1.70
N GLN A 13 22.62 -6.07 1.62
CA GLN A 13 22.91 -7.44 1.21
C GLN A 13 23.47 -7.51 -0.21
N PHE A 14 22.91 -6.75 -1.14
CA PHE A 14 23.40 -6.65 -2.51
C PHE A 14 24.84 -6.10 -2.60
N ILE A 15 25.14 -5.02 -1.86
CA ILE A 15 26.51 -4.47 -1.78
C ILE A 15 27.47 -5.49 -1.15
N GLN A 16 27.06 -6.17 -0.08
CA GLN A 16 27.86 -7.23 0.54
C GLN A 16 28.12 -8.39 -0.43
N MET A 17 27.14 -8.77 -1.24
CA MET A 17 27.28 -9.78 -2.29
C MET A 17 28.32 -9.36 -3.34
N ILE A 18 28.27 -8.12 -3.82
CA ILE A 18 29.27 -7.59 -4.78
C ILE A 18 30.67 -7.60 -4.15
N TYR A 19 30.80 -7.15 -2.91
CA TYR A 19 32.07 -7.16 -2.19
C TYR A 19 32.63 -8.58 -2.04
N ASN A 20 31.79 -9.53 -1.64
CA ASN A 20 32.17 -10.93 -1.49
C ASN A 20 32.57 -11.56 -2.83
N ALA A 21 31.82 -11.28 -3.91
CA ALA A 21 32.19 -11.72 -5.26
C ALA A 21 33.56 -11.17 -5.66
N GLY A 22 33.81 -9.88 -5.41
CA GLY A 22 35.11 -9.23 -5.62
C GLY A 22 36.26 -9.91 -4.89
N ARG A 23 36.04 -10.30 -3.63
CA ARG A 23 37.03 -11.03 -2.83
C ARG A 23 37.30 -12.44 -3.31
N LEU A 24 36.28 -13.14 -3.82
CA LEU A 24 36.37 -14.54 -4.24
C LEU A 24 36.89 -14.71 -5.67
N SER A 25 37.04 -13.62 -6.43
CA SER A 25 37.76 -13.60 -7.70
C SER A 25 39.20 -14.07 -7.49
N LEU A 26 39.45 -15.36 -7.77
CA LEU A 26 40.67 -16.14 -7.47
C LEU A 26 41.99 -15.55 -8.01
N ASN A 27 41.95 -14.47 -8.79
CA ASN A 27 43.10 -13.92 -9.51
C ASN A 27 43.39 -12.44 -9.24
N SER A 28 42.83 -11.84 -8.17
CA SER A 28 43.05 -10.41 -7.84
C SER A 28 42.69 -9.44 -8.97
N ARG A 29 41.84 -9.86 -9.91
CA ARG A 29 41.37 -9.03 -11.03
C ARG A 29 40.06 -8.36 -10.65
N SER A 30 39.98 -7.07 -10.95
CA SER A 30 38.77 -6.27 -10.90
C SER A 30 37.60 -7.02 -11.56
N ILE A 31 36.46 -7.08 -10.89
CA ILE A 31 35.23 -7.59 -11.49
C ILE A 31 34.63 -6.49 -12.36
N GLU A 32 34.34 -6.83 -13.61
CA GLU A 32 33.60 -5.95 -14.50
C GLU A 32 32.10 -5.97 -14.11
N ILE A 33 31.66 -4.92 -13.41
CA ILE A 33 30.30 -4.83 -12.85
C ILE A 33 29.23 -4.92 -13.95
N SER A 34 29.49 -4.42 -15.16
CA SER A 34 28.59 -4.49 -16.33
C SER A 34 28.28 -5.92 -16.77
N VAL A 35 29.20 -6.87 -16.53
CA VAL A 35 29.02 -8.29 -16.87
C VAL A 35 28.41 -9.06 -15.69
N PHE A 36 28.72 -8.64 -14.45
CA PHE A 36 28.25 -9.30 -13.24
C PHE A 36 26.79 -8.96 -12.89
N LEU A 37 26.36 -7.73 -13.14
CA LEU A 37 24.98 -7.32 -12.85
C LEU A 37 24.04 -7.76 -13.97
N PRO A 38 22.86 -8.32 -13.63
CA PRO A 38 21.87 -8.66 -14.65
C PRO A 38 21.38 -7.40 -15.34
N HIS A 39 21.14 -7.50 -16.65
CA HIS A 39 20.38 -6.48 -17.38
C HIS A 39 19.01 -6.27 -16.68
N PRO A 40 18.44 -5.05 -16.69
CA PRO A 40 17.15 -4.78 -16.05
C PRO A 40 16.01 -5.70 -16.51
N THR A 41 16.03 -6.15 -17.77
CA THR A 41 15.04 -7.07 -18.34
C THR A 41 14.97 -8.43 -17.61
N PRO A 42 16.07 -9.15 -17.33
CA PRO A 42 16.06 -10.30 -16.45
C PRO A 42 15.52 -10.05 -15.04
N VAL A 43 15.71 -8.86 -14.48
CA VAL A 43 15.18 -8.50 -13.15
C VAL A 43 13.67 -8.30 -13.23
N SER A 44 13.16 -7.64 -14.28
CA SER A 44 11.71 -7.49 -14.48
C SER A 44 11.02 -8.80 -14.88
N ARG A 45 11.69 -9.73 -15.56
CA ARG A 45 11.13 -11.07 -15.82
C ARG A 45 10.99 -11.93 -14.56
N LYS A 46 11.62 -11.54 -13.45
CA LYS A 46 11.51 -12.21 -12.15
C LYS A 46 10.51 -11.51 -11.20
N VAL A 47 9.97 -10.37 -11.60
CA VAL A 47 9.01 -9.59 -10.82
C VAL A 47 7.90 -9.20 -11.77
N ASP A 48 6.74 -9.88 -11.71
CA ASP A 48 5.61 -9.60 -12.59
C ASP A 48 5.35 -8.09 -12.69
N GLU A 49 5.29 -7.59 -13.91
CA GLU A 49 5.46 -6.19 -14.25
C GLU A 49 4.42 -5.29 -13.55
N ILE A 50 4.89 -4.38 -12.69
CA ILE A 50 4.14 -3.15 -12.37
C ILE A 50 4.60 -2.10 -13.38
N PRO A 51 3.75 -1.63 -14.32
CA PRO A 51 4.16 -0.71 -15.36
C PRO A 51 4.72 0.59 -14.77
N TYR A 52 5.91 0.99 -15.18
CA TYR A 52 6.61 2.19 -14.68
C TYR A 52 5.86 3.50 -15.02
N ASP A 53 5.01 3.49 -16.05
CA ASP A 53 4.17 4.63 -16.46
C ASP A 53 3.02 4.96 -15.48
N PHE A 54 2.80 4.08 -14.52
CA PHE A 54 1.70 4.14 -13.57
C PHE A 54 1.85 5.24 -12.49
N PHE A 55 3.08 5.66 -12.16
CA PHE A 55 3.34 6.61 -11.08
C PHE A 55 3.49 8.09 -11.52
N ASN A 56 3.46 8.38 -12.83
CA ASN A 56 3.95 9.66 -13.36
C ASN A 56 2.86 10.70 -13.74
N ARG A 57 1.59 10.50 -13.38
CA ARG A 57 0.54 11.51 -13.61
C ARG A 57 -0.32 11.66 -12.35
N ASN A 58 -0.90 12.86 -12.14
CA ASN A 58 -2.00 13.10 -11.19
C ASN A 58 -3.20 12.24 -11.62
N LEU A 59 -3.13 10.95 -11.37
CA LEU A 59 -4.13 10.00 -11.82
C LEU A 59 -5.08 9.78 -10.64
N ASP A 60 -6.38 9.91 -10.92
CA ASP A 60 -7.47 9.43 -10.05
C ASP A 60 -7.42 7.90 -9.96
N ILE A 61 -6.31 7.41 -9.44
CA ILE A 61 -5.95 6.02 -9.28
C ILE A 61 -5.95 5.75 -7.80
N HIS A 62 -6.76 4.77 -7.47
CA HIS A 62 -6.91 4.22 -6.15
C HIS A 62 -6.27 2.84 -6.13
N PHE A 63 -6.08 2.29 -4.93
CA PHE A 63 -5.43 1.00 -4.75
C PHE A 63 -6.29 0.11 -3.87
N CYS A 64 -6.43 -1.14 -4.28
CA CYS A 64 -6.98 -2.19 -3.45
C CYS A 64 -5.85 -3.13 -3.12
N SER A 65 -5.61 -3.35 -1.83
CA SER A 65 -4.67 -4.37 -1.39
C SER A 65 -5.39 -5.48 -0.65
N VAL A 66 -4.94 -6.70 -0.84
CA VAL A 66 -5.40 -7.86 -0.09
C VAL A 66 -4.20 -8.43 0.64
N THR A 67 -4.31 -8.47 1.96
CA THR A 67 -3.29 -9.02 2.85
C THR A 67 -3.92 -10.14 3.67
N ILE A 68 -3.25 -11.28 3.72
CA ILE A 68 -3.62 -12.38 4.61
C ILE A 68 -2.81 -12.27 5.89
N CYS A 69 -3.53 -12.34 7.00
CA CYS A 69 -2.95 -12.42 8.32
C CYS A 69 -3.29 -13.78 8.95
N ALA A 70 -2.29 -14.49 9.43
CA ALA A 70 -2.47 -15.77 10.12
C ALA A 70 -1.54 -15.87 11.32
N ILE A 71 -2.00 -16.52 12.39
CA ILE A 71 -1.18 -16.86 13.55
C ILE A 71 -0.77 -18.32 13.39
N ASP A 72 0.53 -18.60 13.44
CA ASP A 72 1.03 -19.98 13.35
C ASP A 72 0.99 -20.72 14.69
N SER A 73 1.49 -21.96 14.71
CA SER A 73 1.54 -22.81 15.91
C SER A 73 2.42 -22.25 17.02
N ASP A 74 3.34 -21.35 16.69
CA ASP A 74 4.28 -20.73 17.61
C ASP A 74 3.81 -19.34 18.07
N PHE A 75 2.55 -19.01 17.77
CA PHE A 75 1.90 -17.73 18.09
C PHE A 75 2.53 -16.52 17.40
N TYR A 76 3.23 -16.71 16.28
CA TYR A 76 3.71 -15.59 15.46
C TYR A 76 2.63 -15.14 14.48
N LEU A 77 2.43 -13.81 14.44
CA LEU A 77 1.59 -13.18 13.43
C LEU A 77 2.36 -13.07 12.11
N ASN A 78 1.90 -13.80 11.12
CA ASN A 78 2.39 -13.75 9.75
C ASN A 78 1.45 -12.89 8.90
N SER A 79 2.01 -11.95 8.14
CA SER A 79 1.26 -11.05 7.27
C SER A 79 1.84 -11.11 5.86
N PHE A 80 1.01 -11.55 4.91
CA PHE A 80 1.39 -11.70 3.51
C PHE A 80 0.53 -10.79 2.63
N CYS A 81 1.15 -9.78 2.03
CA CYS A 81 0.49 -8.99 1.00
C CYS A 81 0.39 -9.85 -0.27
N LEU A 82 -0.83 -10.27 -0.62
CA LEU A 82 -1.07 -11.09 -1.81
C LEU A 82 -1.02 -10.25 -3.08
N CYS A 83 -1.58 -9.05 -3.02
CA CYS A 83 -1.62 -8.13 -4.15
C CYS A 83 -1.88 -6.70 -3.68
N CYS A 84 -1.38 -5.75 -4.46
CA CYS A 84 -1.82 -4.36 -4.45
C CYS A 84 -2.17 -4.00 -5.89
N LYS A 85 -3.46 -3.98 -6.22
CA LYS A 85 -3.94 -3.69 -7.57
C LYS A 85 -4.44 -2.26 -7.65
N PRO A 86 -4.00 -1.51 -8.66
CA PRO A 86 -4.56 -0.21 -8.88
C PRO A 86 -5.90 -0.27 -9.62
N TYR A 87 -6.74 0.71 -9.39
CA TYR A 87 -8.01 0.85 -10.09
C TYR A 87 -8.39 2.32 -10.26
N THR A 88 -9.14 2.62 -11.31
CA THR A 88 -9.74 3.93 -11.57
C THR A 88 -11.10 4.03 -10.88
N LEU A 89 -11.61 5.26 -10.67
CA LEU A 89 -12.95 5.49 -10.12
C LEU A 89 -14.05 4.75 -10.90
N GLU A 90 -13.96 4.72 -12.23
CA GLU A 90 -14.89 3.99 -13.12
C GLU A 90 -14.91 2.49 -12.84
N ASN A 91 -13.74 1.92 -12.53
CA ASN A 91 -13.60 0.50 -12.23
C ASN A 91 -13.86 0.16 -10.76
N GLN A 92 -14.03 1.17 -9.89
CA GLN A 92 -14.31 0.99 -8.47
C GLN A 92 -15.81 0.73 -8.23
N THR A 93 -16.34 -0.35 -8.82
CA THR A 93 -17.71 -0.80 -8.56
C THR A 93 -17.72 -1.95 -7.56
N THR A 94 -18.83 -2.11 -6.83
CA THR A 94 -19.01 -3.21 -5.88
C THR A 94 -18.76 -4.60 -6.49
N PRO A 95 -19.29 -4.94 -7.69
CA PRO A 95 -19.01 -6.22 -8.33
C PRO A 95 -17.54 -6.38 -8.67
N ASN A 96 -16.88 -5.35 -9.21
CA ASN A 96 -15.47 -5.43 -9.59
C ASN A 96 -14.56 -5.69 -8.39
N VAL A 97 -14.82 -5.04 -7.25
CA VAL A 97 -14.08 -5.29 -6.01
C VAL A 97 -14.27 -6.75 -5.56
N ARG A 98 -15.50 -7.27 -5.62
CA ARG A 98 -15.78 -8.65 -5.23
C ARG A 98 -15.07 -9.65 -6.16
N THR A 99 -15.21 -9.48 -7.47
CA THR A 99 -14.55 -10.32 -8.48
C THR A 99 -13.03 -10.30 -8.29
N PHE A 100 -12.43 -9.11 -8.11
CA PHE A 100 -10.99 -8.99 -7.87
C PHE A 100 -10.54 -9.78 -6.63
N VAL A 101 -11.25 -9.66 -5.50
CA VAL A 101 -10.89 -10.38 -4.27
C VAL A 101 -11.06 -11.89 -4.45
N ASP A 102 -12.15 -12.34 -5.06
CA ASP A 102 -12.42 -13.77 -5.27
C ASP A 102 -11.40 -14.41 -6.24
N GLU A 103 -11.10 -13.76 -7.36
CA GLU A 103 -10.09 -14.22 -8.33
C GLU A 103 -8.71 -14.31 -7.69
N LEU A 104 -8.30 -13.26 -6.96
CA LEU A 104 -7.02 -13.26 -6.28
C LEU A 104 -6.93 -14.37 -5.24
N LEU A 105 -7.96 -14.57 -4.42
CA LEU A 105 -7.93 -15.65 -3.44
C LEU A 105 -7.88 -17.02 -4.13
N LEU A 106 -8.60 -17.18 -5.24
CA LEU A 106 -8.60 -18.42 -6.02
C LEU A 106 -7.21 -18.75 -6.59
N GLU A 107 -6.43 -17.75 -7.01
CA GLU A 107 -5.04 -17.94 -7.47
C GLU A 107 -4.15 -18.60 -6.40
N TYR A 108 -4.45 -18.36 -5.12
CA TYR A 108 -3.75 -18.98 -3.98
C TYR A 108 -4.48 -20.21 -3.43
N GLY A 109 -5.52 -20.71 -4.10
CA GLY A 109 -6.32 -21.85 -3.65
C GLY A 109 -7.20 -21.54 -2.42
N LEU A 110 -7.52 -20.26 -2.21
CA LEU A 110 -8.28 -19.76 -1.07
C LEU A 110 -9.68 -19.30 -1.50
N SER A 111 -10.57 -19.16 -0.51
CA SER A 111 -11.91 -18.59 -0.72
C SER A 111 -12.39 -17.85 0.51
N LEU A 112 -13.25 -16.85 0.29
CA LEU A 112 -13.99 -16.22 1.37
C LEU A 112 -15.03 -17.19 1.89
N ASN A 113 -14.81 -17.72 3.09
CA ASN A 113 -15.73 -18.60 3.78
C ASN A 113 -16.07 -18.04 5.18
N THR A 114 -16.97 -18.70 5.89
CA THR A 114 -17.41 -18.29 7.22
C THR A 114 -16.33 -18.42 8.30
N ASN A 115 -15.23 -19.12 8.04
CA ASN A 115 -14.13 -19.24 8.99
C ASN A 115 -13.08 -18.13 8.80
N SER A 116 -13.17 -17.36 7.71
CA SER A 116 -12.31 -16.22 7.44
C SER A 116 -12.91 -14.93 7.99
N LEU A 117 -12.10 -14.15 8.70
CA LEU A 117 -12.47 -12.82 9.16
C LEU A 117 -11.85 -11.76 8.25
N ILE A 118 -12.69 -10.92 7.64
CA ILE A 118 -12.24 -9.81 6.80
C ILE A 118 -12.20 -8.52 7.63
N VAL A 119 -11.05 -7.86 7.66
CA VAL A 119 -10.91 -6.50 8.20
C VAL A 119 -10.92 -5.50 7.05
N ARG A 120 -11.83 -4.51 7.11
CA ARG A 120 -11.98 -3.50 6.05
C ARG A 120 -12.55 -2.19 6.58
N ASP A 121 -12.34 -1.10 5.85
CA ASP A 121 -12.93 0.20 6.18
C ASP A 121 -14.45 0.18 6.12
N ASN A 122 -15.13 1.20 6.67
CA ASN A 122 -16.59 1.27 6.63
C ASN A 122 -17.16 1.95 5.39
N GLU A 123 -16.43 1.95 4.28
CA GLU A 123 -16.97 2.48 3.04
C GLU A 123 -18.17 1.64 2.58
N PRO A 124 -19.33 2.25 2.25
CA PRO A 124 -20.53 1.53 1.81
C PRO A 124 -20.28 0.53 0.67
N LYS A 125 -19.31 0.83 -0.19
CA LYS A 125 -18.89 0.00 -1.30
C LYS A 125 -18.21 -1.29 -0.84
N MET A 126 -17.24 -1.20 0.07
CA MET A 126 -16.56 -2.36 0.65
C MET A 126 -17.53 -3.22 1.47
N ILE A 127 -18.47 -2.58 2.16
CA ILE A 127 -19.58 -3.26 2.86
C ILE A 127 -20.40 -4.11 1.88
N ALA A 128 -20.77 -3.52 0.74
CA ALA A 128 -21.61 -4.19 -0.24
C ALA A 128 -20.86 -5.32 -0.97
N ALA A 129 -19.57 -5.12 -1.29
CA ALA A 129 -18.79 -6.09 -2.08
C ALA A 129 -18.56 -7.37 -1.29
N LEU A 130 -18.32 -7.24 0.01
CA LEU A 130 -17.99 -8.34 0.91
C LEU A 130 -19.20 -8.76 1.75
N ARG A 131 -20.41 -8.52 1.25
CA ARG A 131 -21.64 -8.97 1.89
C ARG A 131 -21.66 -10.51 1.96
N GLY A 132 -22.05 -11.05 3.10
CA GLY A 132 -22.10 -12.49 3.36
C GLY A 132 -20.82 -13.09 3.93
N ALA A 133 -19.72 -12.34 3.97
CA ALA A 133 -18.51 -12.75 4.67
C ALA A 133 -18.51 -12.29 6.14
N ASN A 134 -17.81 -13.03 7.01
CA ASN A 134 -17.55 -12.61 8.38
C ASN A 134 -16.56 -11.44 8.36
N ARG A 135 -16.95 -10.32 8.98
CA ARG A 135 -16.24 -9.04 8.81
C ARG A 135 -16.18 -8.21 10.08
N VAL A 136 -15.08 -7.49 10.24
CA VAL A 136 -14.86 -6.48 11.28
C VAL A 136 -14.51 -5.15 10.60
N GLY A 137 -15.01 -4.05 11.17
CA GLY A 137 -14.68 -2.70 10.69
C GLY A 137 -13.30 -2.26 11.17
N CYS A 138 -12.57 -1.55 10.32
CA CYS A 138 -11.26 -0.98 10.64
C CYS A 138 -11.36 0.05 11.77
N SER A 139 -10.63 -0.17 12.86
CA SER A 139 -10.55 0.74 14.01
C SER A 139 -10.01 2.11 13.62
N ASP A 140 -9.02 2.18 12.73
CA ASP A 140 -8.42 3.45 12.31
C ASP A 140 -9.43 4.31 11.56
N HIS A 141 -10.26 3.67 10.72
CA HIS A 141 -11.35 4.38 10.04
C HIS A 141 -12.39 4.88 11.05
N TYR A 142 -12.76 4.08 12.06
CA TYR A 142 -13.67 4.51 13.12
C TYR A 142 -13.10 5.69 13.92
N ASN A 143 -11.85 5.59 14.37
CA ASN A 143 -11.19 6.63 15.14
C ASN A 143 -11.10 7.93 14.34
N ASN A 144 -10.70 7.83 13.06
CA ASN A 144 -10.65 8.99 12.18
C ASN A 144 -12.03 9.63 12.01
N LYS A 145 -13.09 8.82 11.80
CA LYS A 145 -14.46 9.33 11.67
C LYS A 145 -14.99 9.95 12.97
N ILE A 146 -14.67 9.37 14.12
CA ILE A 146 -15.06 9.92 15.44
C ILE A 146 -14.38 11.28 15.64
N LEU A 147 -13.08 11.39 15.36
CA LEU A 147 -12.35 12.65 15.45
C LEU A 147 -12.92 13.67 14.47
N GLU A 148 -13.10 13.30 13.20
CA GLU A 148 -13.70 14.16 12.18
C GLU A 148 -15.07 14.69 12.62
N HIS A 149 -15.99 13.82 13.07
CA HIS A 149 -17.31 14.23 13.51
C HIS A 149 -17.30 15.09 14.77
N SER A 150 -16.36 14.86 15.69
CA SER A 150 -16.20 15.67 16.90
C SER A 150 -15.92 17.15 16.58
N PHE A 151 -15.30 17.43 15.42
CA PHE A 151 -14.87 18.77 15.01
C PHE A 151 -15.58 19.32 13.75
N THR A 152 -16.53 18.59 13.15
CA THR A 152 -17.25 19.04 11.92
C THR A 152 -18.74 19.23 12.10
N VAL A 153 -19.35 18.65 13.13
CA VAL A 153 -20.80 18.77 13.35
C VAL A 153 -21.11 20.16 13.93
N SER A 154 -22.19 20.79 13.44
CA SER A 154 -22.68 22.12 13.86
C SER A 154 -23.05 22.26 15.35
N LYS A 155 -22.95 21.15 16.11
CA LYS A 155 -23.11 21.08 17.57
C LYS A 155 -21.82 20.63 18.27
N SER A 156 -20.64 20.90 17.67
CA SER A 156 -19.37 20.61 18.33
C SER A 156 -19.32 21.36 19.67
N ARG A 157 -18.95 20.65 20.72
CA ARG A 157 -18.77 21.24 22.06
C ARG A 157 -17.47 22.06 22.18
N CYS A 158 -16.63 22.04 21.15
CA CYS A 158 -15.30 22.63 21.14
C CYS A 158 -15.21 23.73 20.06
N VAL A 159 -16.02 24.78 20.22
CA VAL A 159 -16.18 25.84 19.21
C VAL A 159 -14.85 26.51 18.87
N GLU A 160 -14.03 26.78 19.89
CA GLU A 160 -12.73 27.43 19.76
C GLU A 160 -11.74 26.60 18.92
N VAL A 161 -11.82 25.27 19.01
CA VAL A 161 -10.97 24.36 18.23
C VAL A 161 -11.41 24.34 16.77
N VAL A 162 -12.72 24.39 16.51
CA VAL A 162 -13.26 24.45 15.14
C VAL A 162 -12.86 25.76 14.46
N GLU A 163 -12.97 26.89 15.16
CA GLU A 163 -12.53 28.20 14.67
C GLU A 163 -11.02 28.20 14.35
N ALA A 164 -10.20 27.61 15.23
CA ALA A 164 -8.77 27.47 14.97
C ALA A 164 -8.48 26.63 13.71
N PHE A 165 -9.23 25.54 13.48
CA PHE A 165 -9.09 24.75 12.26
C PHE A 165 -9.43 25.54 11.00
N ASP A 166 -10.45 26.38 11.03
CA ASP A 166 -10.83 27.18 9.86
C ASP A 166 -9.80 28.27 9.55
N ILE A 167 -9.22 28.89 10.57
CA ILE A 167 -8.07 29.80 10.41
C ILE A 167 -6.89 29.07 9.75
N ILE A 168 -6.53 27.88 10.25
CA ILE A 168 -5.42 27.07 9.69
C ILE A 168 -5.72 26.67 8.24
N LYS A 169 -6.94 26.22 7.92
CA LYS A 169 -7.34 25.88 6.56
C LYS A 169 -7.20 27.08 5.62
N ASN A 170 -7.58 28.28 6.07
CA ASN A 170 -7.45 29.51 5.29
C ASN A 170 -5.97 29.88 5.02
N ILE A 171 -5.11 29.72 6.02
CA ILE A 171 -3.65 29.91 5.86
C ILE A 171 -3.09 28.92 4.85
N VAL A 172 -3.41 27.63 4.96
CA VAL A 172 -2.99 26.60 4.01
C VAL A 172 -3.50 26.89 2.60
N ALA A 173 -4.76 27.32 2.45
CA ALA A 173 -5.32 27.71 1.17
C ALA A 173 -4.63 28.95 0.57
N SER A 174 -4.18 29.89 1.41
CA SER A 174 -3.39 31.04 0.98
C SER A 174 -2.03 30.60 0.44
N PHE A 175 -1.28 29.77 1.19
CA PHE A 175 0.01 29.22 0.74
C PHE A 175 -0.13 28.43 -0.57
N ARG A 176 -1.15 27.56 -0.68
CA ARG A 176 -1.40 26.80 -1.92
C ARG A 176 -1.66 27.70 -3.12
N ARG A 177 -2.32 28.86 -2.92
CA ARG A 177 -2.56 29.84 -3.99
C ARG A 177 -1.29 30.61 -4.35
N SER A 178 -0.48 31.01 -3.38
CA SER A 178 0.76 31.75 -3.64
C SER A 178 1.82 30.91 -4.38
N HIS A 179 1.83 29.59 -4.18
CA HIS A 179 2.76 28.67 -4.87
C HIS A 179 2.23 28.10 -6.20
N ARG A 180 1.03 28.50 -6.64
CA ARG A 180 0.50 28.18 -7.98
C ARG A 180 0.91 29.20 -9.06
N GLN A 181 1.77 30.16 -8.71
CA GLN A 181 2.46 31.07 -9.64
C GLN A 181 3.67 30.38 -10.25
#